data_AF-A0A1S2BTG3-F1
#
_entry.id   AF-A0A1S2BTG3-F1
#
_cell.length_a   1.000
_cell.length_b   1.000
_cell.length_c   1.000
_cell.angle_alpha   90.00
_cell.angle_beta   90.00
_cell.angle_gamma   90.00
#
_symmetry.space_group_name_H-M   'P 1'
#
loop_
_entity.id
_entity.type
_entity.pdbx_description
1 polymer ?
#
loop_
_entity_poly.entity_id
_entity_poly.type
_entity_poly.pdbx_seq_one_letter_code
_entity_poly.pdbx_strand_id
1 'polypeptide(L)' 'MAKRNQGESAALSREDALFQALNSASLAMGDIEGICQLLFNEQSMFEADFPAPIAAAISMIRERASAAGNAMQEVL' A
#
# COMPACT_ATOMS: atom_id res chain seq x y z
N MET A 1 -37.17 33.28 13.66
CA MET A 1 -35.78 32.85 13.90
C MET A 1 -35.59 31.49 13.24
N ALA A 2 -34.72 31.39 12.24
CA ALA A 2 -34.33 30.11 11.64
C ALA A 2 -32.85 30.19 11.28
N LYS A 3 -31.97 29.90 12.24
CA LYS A 3 -30.56 29.63 11.96
C LYS A 3 -30.49 28.23 11.36
N ARG A 4 -30.51 28.13 10.03
CA ARG A 4 -30.06 26.91 9.34
C ARG A 4 -28.56 26.86 9.50
N ASN A 5 -28.08 25.95 10.35
CA ASN A 5 -26.69 25.51 10.39
C ASN A 5 -26.34 24.92 9.02
N GLN A 6 -25.82 25.76 8.12
CA GLN A 6 -25.08 25.31 6.96
C GLN A 6 -23.62 25.15 7.40
N GLY A 7 -23.04 23.99 7.14
CA GLY A 7 -21.61 23.90 6.88
C GLY A 7 -20.72 23.29 7.96
N GLU A 8 -21.17 22.27 8.67
CA GLU A 8 -20.21 21.24 9.11
C GLU A 8 -20.21 20.14 8.05
N SER A 9 -19.48 20.38 6.95
CA SER A 9 -18.87 19.26 6.24
C SER A 9 -18.07 18.53 7.31
N ALA A 10 -18.52 17.34 7.70
CA ALA A 10 -17.88 16.52 8.72
C ALA A 10 -16.45 16.21 8.29
N ALA A 11 -15.54 17.14 8.56
CA ALA A 11 -14.12 16.87 8.54
C ALA A 11 -13.93 15.76 9.56
N LEU A 12 -13.50 14.59 9.08
CA LEU A 12 -13.10 13.48 9.93
C LEU A 12 -12.26 14.02 11.08
N SER A 13 -12.44 13.47 12.27
CA SER A 13 -11.51 13.78 13.35
C SER A 13 -10.09 13.50 12.84
N ARG A 14 -9.11 14.26 13.31
CA ARG A 14 -7.72 14.08 12.85
C ARG A 14 -7.26 12.63 13.01
N GLU A 15 -7.76 11.95 14.03
CA GLU A 15 -7.51 10.53 14.30
C GLU A 15 -8.15 9.63 13.24
N ASP A 16 -9.43 9.84 12.88
CA ASP A 16 -10.09 9.06 11.82
C ASP A 16 -9.43 9.27 10.45
N ALA A 17 -8.99 10.48 10.15
CA ALA A 17 -8.26 10.79 8.91
C ALA A 17 -6.90 10.09 8.87
N LEU A 18 -6.18 10.05 10.01
CA LEU A 18 -4.92 9.31 10.12
C LEU A 18 -5.14 7.81 10.00
N PHE A 19 -6.19 7.26 10.62
CA PHE A 19 -6.55 5.85 10.52
C PHE A 19 -6.86 5.46 9.08
N GLN A 20 -7.66 6.25 8.37
CA GLN A 20 -7.97 6.01 6.95
C GLN A 20 -6.72 6.10 6.05
N ALA A 21 -5.84 7.07 6.30
CA ALA A 21 -4.59 7.20 5.56
C ALA A 21 -3.66 6.01 5.79
N LEU A 22 -3.54 5.54 7.04
CA LEU A 22 -2.74 4.39 7.41
C LEU A 22 -3.28 3.08 6.82
N ASN A 23 -4.59 2.89 6.85
CA ASN A 23 -5.25 1.75 6.21
C ASN A 23 -5.04 1.76 4.68
N SER A 24 -5.19 2.93 4.06
CA SER A 24 -4.93 3.08 2.62
C SER A 24 -3.47 2.80 2.26
N ALA A 25 -2.52 3.22 3.10
CA ALA A 25 -1.10 2.93 2.92
C ALA A 25 -0.81 1.43 3.07
N SER A 26 -1.44 0.75 4.04
CA SER A 26 -1.30 -0.71 4.21
C SER A 26 -1.79 -1.48 2.99
N LEU A 27 -2.95 -1.10 2.43
CA LEU A 27 -3.47 -1.69 1.19
C LEU A 27 -2.52 -1.48 0.01
N ALA A 28 -1.99 -0.28 -0.16
CA ALA A 28 -1.02 0.02 -1.22
C ALA A 28 0.28 -0.81 -1.08
N MET A 29 0.73 -1.09 0.15
CA MET A 29 1.87 -1.99 0.37
C MET A 29 1.55 -3.43 -0.05
N GLY A 30 0.33 -3.90 0.23
CA GLY A 30 -0.16 -5.20 -0.24
C GLY A 30 -0.19 -5.30 -1.77
N ASP A 31 -0.65 -4.26 -2.47
CA ASP A 31 -0.65 -4.21 -3.93
C ASP A 31 0.78 -4.30 -4.49
N ILE A 32 1.73 -3.56 -3.91
CA ILE A 32 3.14 -3.61 -4.31
C ILE A 32 3.73 -5.01 -4.09
N GLU A 33 3.44 -5.64 -2.94
CA GLU A 33 3.90 -7.00 -2.65
C GLU A 33 3.35 -7.99 -3.70
N GLY A 34 2.05 -7.91 -3.98
CA GLY A 34 1.37 -8.77 -4.95
C GLY A 34 1.91 -8.61 -6.37
N ILE A 35 2.14 -7.37 -6.82
CA ILE A 35 2.75 -7.08 -8.14
C ILE A 35 4.17 -7.64 -8.21
N CYS A 36 4.99 -7.43 -7.16
CA CYS A 36 6.34 -7.96 -7.14
C CYS A 36 6.35 -9.50 -7.19
N GLN A 37 5.41 -10.15 -6.50
CA GLN A 37 5.28 -11.60 -6.53
C GLN A 37 4.82 -12.12 -7.89
N LEU A 38 3.90 -11.41 -8.56
CA LEU A 38 3.48 -11.72 -9.92
C LEU A 38 4.65 -11.62 -10.90
N LEU A 39 5.45 -10.55 -10.82
CA LEU A 39 6.65 -10.38 -11.65
C LEU A 39 7.68 -11.49 -11.46
N PHE A 40 7.77 -12.08 -10.26
CA PHE A 40 8.61 -13.24 -10.00
C PHE A 40 8.05 -14.54 -10.58
N ASN A 41 6.76 -14.79 -10.39
CA ASN A 41 6.13 -16.03 -10.82
C ASN A 41 6.01 -16.11 -12.36
N GLU A 42 5.84 -14.97 -13.01
CA GLU A 42 5.75 -14.84 -14.47
C GLU A 42 7.12 -14.68 -15.15
N GLN A 43 8.24 -14.90 -14.44
CA GLN A 43 9.59 -14.91 -15.05
C GLN A 43 9.73 -15.92 -16.19
N SER A 44 8.90 -16.97 -16.21
CA SER A 44 8.86 -17.94 -17.31
C SER A 44 8.10 -17.45 -18.55
N MET A 45 7.29 -16.39 -18.42
CA MET A 45 6.43 -15.85 -19.47
C MET A 45 7.14 -14.77 -20.31
N PHE A 46 8.20 -14.16 -19.77
CA PHE A 46 9.13 -13.34 -20.54
C PHE A 46 10.25 -14.24 -21.06
N GLU A 47 10.26 -14.52 -22.37
CA GLU A 47 11.26 -15.36 -23.05
C GLU A 47 12.73 -14.88 -22.93
N ALA A 48 13.01 -13.87 -22.10
CA ALA A 48 14.33 -13.32 -21.84
C ALA A 48 14.70 -13.53 -20.37
N ASP A 49 15.89 -14.10 -20.14
CA ASP A 49 16.49 -14.23 -18.80
C ASP A 49 16.31 -12.92 -18.02
N PHE A 50 15.45 -12.95 -16.99
CA PHE A 50 15.15 -11.78 -16.19
C PHE A 50 16.46 -11.33 -15.51
N PRO A 51 16.98 -10.11 -15.78
CA PRO A 51 18.33 -9.76 -15.34
C PRO A 51 18.46 -9.86 -13.82
N ALA A 52 19.47 -10.60 -13.34
CA ALA A 52 19.66 -10.87 -11.91
C ALA A 52 19.63 -9.60 -11.01
N PRO A 53 20.20 -8.44 -11.42
CA PRO A 53 20.07 -7.20 -10.64
C PRO A 53 18.63 -6.70 -10.52
N ILE A 54 17.81 -6.87 -11.57
CA ILE A 54 16.40 -6.47 -11.57
C ILE A 54 15.60 -7.43 -10.66
N ALA A 55 15.86 -8.74 -10.74
CA ALA A 55 15.26 -9.71 -9.82
C ALA A 55 15.58 -9.34 -8.36
N ALA A 56 16.84 -9.08 -8.04
CA ALA A 56 17.25 -8.67 -6.70
C ALA A 56 16.55 -7.38 -6.23
N ALA A 57 16.41 -6.39 -7.12
CA ALA A 57 15.70 -5.15 -6.81
C ALA A 57 14.22 -5.39 -6.50
N ILE A 58 13.53 -6.24 -7.28
CA ILE A 58 12.13 -6.60 -7.05
C ILE A 58 11.98 -7.36 -5.72
N SER A 59 12.87 -8.30 -5.41
CA SER A 59 12.87 -9.00 -4.10
C SER A 59 12.97 -8.01 -2.96
N MET A 60 13.92 -7.07 -3.04
CA MET A 60 14.12 -6.07 -2.00
C MET A 60 12.88 -5.16 -1.83
N ILE A 61 12.25 -4.75 -2.94
CA ILE A 61 11.02 -3.94 -2.89
C ILE A 61 9.89 -4.73 -2.24
N ARG A 62 9.73 -6.00 -2.62
CA ARG A 62 8.71 -6.89 -2.05
C ARG A 62 8.86 -7.03 -0.54
N GLU A 63 10.06 -7.35 -0.07
CA GLU A 63 10.34 -7.53 1.37
C GLU A 63 10.07 -6.25 2.15
N ARG A 64 10.45 -5.09 1.61
CA ARG A 64 10.20 -3.79 2.25
C ARG A 64 8.71 -3.43 2.27
N ALA A 65 7.99 -3.70 1.19
CA ALA A 65 6.55 -3.48 1.13
C ALA A 65 5.82 -4.37 2.15
N SER A 66 6.18 -5.65 2.22
CA SER A 66 5.63 -6.59 3.21
C SER A 66 5.92 -6.12 4.65
N ALA A 67 7.17 -5.76 4.95
CA ALA A 67 7.54 -5.26 6.28
C ALA A 67 6.81 -3.96 6.66
N ALA A 68 6.69 -3.01 5.72
CA ALA A 68 5.96 -1.76 5.94
C ALA A 68 4.46 -2.00 6.12
N GLY A 69 3.85 -2.87 5.30
CA GLY A 69 2.45 -3.24 5.39
C GLY A 69 2.12 -3.88 6.75
N ASN A 70 2.95 -4.81 7.21
CA ASN A 70 2.79 -5.45 8.52
C ASN A 70 2.92 -4.44 9.66
N ALA A 71 3.93 -3.57 9.62
CA ALA A 71 4.09 -2.53 10.65
C ALA A 71 2.89 -1.57 10.70
N MET A 72 2.26 -1.26 9.56
CA MET A 72 1.03 -0.46 9.50
C MET A 72 -0.18 -1.23 10.06
N GLN A 73 -0.26 -2.55 9.84
CA GLN A 73 -1.36 -3.37 10.40
C GLN A 73 -1.25 -3.54 11.92
N GLU A 74 -0.04 -3.52 12.50
CA GLU A 74 0.14 -3.61 13.96
C GLU A 74 -0.39 -2.40 14.72
N VAL A 75 -0.50 -1.25 14.05
CA VAL A 75 -0.97 0.02 14.65
C VAL A 75 -2.37 0.45 14.19
N LEU A 76 -2.99 -0.32 13.28
CA LEU A 76 -4.42 -0.24 12.92
C LEU A 76 -5.25 -1.08 13.89
#